data_AF-A0A9E0VXV4-F1
#
_entry.id   AF-A0A9E0VXV4-F1
#
_cell.length_a   1.000
_cell.length_b   1.000
_cell.length_c   1.000
_cell.angle_alpha   90.00
_cell.angle_beta   90.00
_cell.angle_gamma   90.00
#
_symmetry.space_group_name_H-M   'P 1'
#
loop_
_entity.id
_entity.type
_entity.pdbx_description
1 polymer ?
#
loop_
_entity_poly.entity_id
_entity_poly.type
_entity_poly.pdbx_seq_one_letter_code
_entity_poly.pdbx_strand_id
1 'polypeptide(L)'
;LLAFRGTFDWIAGLILLAALALMLADAFRDTLAHRRDAAISALSEADGIEEVEGADPNMPWWQIITFLVLGLVGLPLGADILVDNASILAQRYGVSEAVIGLTLVAVGTSLPELATTVMAALRKQADVALGNVIGSNMFNLLGIIGVAALVGEIPVDAQFLNFDLWVMLGTSLLIIPFVFFKFDITRIWGVALTLVYVVYVSLILT
;
A
#
# COMPACT_ATOMS: atom_id res chain seq x y z
N LEU A 1 8.83 2.01 18.87
CA LEU A 1 10.03 2.02 19.75
C LEU A 1 11.18 2.83 19.15
N LEU A 2 11.58 2.60 17.89
CA LEU A 2 12.64 3.40 17.24
C LEU A 2 12.31 4.90 17.18
N ALA A 3 11.07 5.25 16.82
CA ALA A 3 10.62 6.64 16.75
C ALA A 3 10.75 7.41 18.09
N PHE A 4 10.65 6.72 19.23
CA PHE A 4 10.77 7.34 20.56
C PHE A 4 12.21 7.78 20.91
N ARG A 5 13.21 7.44 20.08
CA ARG A 5 14.56 8.00 20.20
C ARG A 5 14.64 9.45 19.74
N GLY A 6 13.57 9.98 19.13
CA GLY A 6 13.50 11.36 18.64
C GLY A 6 14.13 11.57 17.26
N THR A 7 14.95 10.64 16.78
CA THR A 7 15.50 10.62 15.42
C THR A 7 15.56 9.18 14.89
N PHE A 8 15.40 9.02 13.58
CA PHE A 8 15.82 7.82 12.87
C PHE A 8 17.26 8.02 12.39
N ASP A 9 18.19 7.36 13.07
CA ASP A 9 19.60 7.32 12.72
C ASP A 9 19.92 6.12 11.81
N TRP A 10 21.17 6.03 11.36
CA TRP A 10 21.63 4.93 10.52
C TRP A 10 21.44 3.54 11.17
N ILE A 11 21.46 3.46 12.52
CA ILE A 11 21.21 2.21 13.25
C ILE A 11 19.73 1.82 13.08
N ALA A 12 18.81 2.76 13.27
CA ALA A 12 17.40 2.54 13.00
C ALA A 12 17.18 2.15 11.53
N GLY A 13 17.88 2.80 10.60
CA GLY A 13 17.87 2.45 9.17
C GLY A 13 18.24 0.99 8.91
N LEU A 14 19.37 0.53 9.48
CA LEU A 14 19.80 -0.87 9.36
C LEU A 14 18.80 -1.85 9.97
N ILE A 15 18.20 -1.52 11.12
CA ILE A 15 17.19 -2.36 11.76
C ILE A 15 15.94 -2.48 10.87
N LEU A 16 15.46 -1.37 10.31
CA LEU A 16 14.28 -1.34 9.44
C LEU A 16 14.52 -2.15 8.16
N LEU A 17 15.69 -2.00 7.54
CA LEU A 17 16.04 -2.76 6.33
C LEU A 17 16.26 -4.24 6.62
N ALA A 18 16.83 -4.59 7.78
CA ALA A 18 16.92 -5.98 8.21
C ALA A 18 15.52 -6.60 8.42
N ALA A 19 14.60 -5.84 9.02
CA ALA A 19 13.21 -6.27 9.16
C ALA A 19 12.52 -6.45 7.80
N LEU A 20 12.74 -5.54 6.85
CA LEU A 20 12.24 -5.69 5.47
C LEU A 20 12.80 -6.94 4.80
N ALA A 21 14.12 -7.18 4.92
CA ALA A 21 14.76 -8.34 4.34
C ALA A 21 14.22 -9.65 4.94
N LEU A 22 13.99 -9.69 6.26
CA LEU A 22 13.37 -10.84 6.93
C LEU A 22 11.94 -11.06 6.45
N MET A 23 11.13 -10.01 6.38
CA MET A 23 9.75 -10.08 5.86
C MET A 23 9.72 -10.61 4.42
N LEU A 24 10.56 -10.08 3.53
CA LEU A 24 10.64 -10.53 2.14
C LEU A 24 11.14 -11.98 2.04
N ALA A 25 12.10 -12.36 2.87
CA ALA A 25 12.60 -13.74 2.90
C ALA A 25 11.52 -14.71 3.38
N ASP A 26 10.70 -14.33 4.37
CA ASP A 26 9.59 -15.13 4.88
C ASP A 26 8.50 -15.28 3.82
N ALA A 27 8.06 -14.17 3.22
CA ALA A 27 7.09 -14.18 2.12
C ALA A 27 7.57 -15.01 0.93
N PHE A 28 8.86 -14.94 0.59
CA PHE A 28 9.45 -15.75 -0.47
C PHE A 28 9.51 -17.24 -0.12
N ARG A 29 9.78 -17.58 1.15
CA ARG A 29 9.75 -18.97 1.62
C ARG A 29 8.34 -19.54 1.62
N ASP A 30 7.37 -18.79 2.10
CA ASP A 30 5.96 -19.19 2.14
C ASP A 30 5.43 -19.43 0.73
N THR A 31 5.69 -18.51 -0.20
CA THR A 31 5.29 -18.66 -1.61
C THR A 31 6.00 -19.83 -2.30
N LEU A 32 7.27 -20.11 -1.98
CA LEU A 32 7.97 -21.29 -2.51
C LEU A 32 7.42 -22.61 -1.93
N ALA A 33 7.10 -22.64 -0.63
CA ALA A 33 6.46 -23.79 0.00
C ALA A 33 5.07 -24.05 -0.62
N HIS A 34 4.28 -22.99 -0.79
CA HIS A 34 2.96 -23.07 -1.42
C HIS A 34 3.03 -23.41 -2.91
N ARG A 35 4.08 -23.00 -3.65
CA ARG A 35 4.28 -23.44 -5.05
C ARG A 35 4.54 -24.93 -5.16
N ARG A 36 5.20 -25.52 -4.17
CA ARG A 36 5.46 -26.96 -4.11
C ARG A 36 4.17 -27.73 -3.82
N ASP A 37 3.31 -27.19 -2.96
CA ASP A 37 1.99 -27.75 -2.67
C ASP A 37 0.98 -27.48 -3.79
N ALA A 38 0.99 -26.31 -4.43
CA ALA A 38 0.15 -25.97 -5.57
C ALA A 38 0.54 -26.75 -6.83
N ALA A 39 1.82 -27.07 -7.04
CA ALA A 39 2.22 -28.00 -8.10
C ALA A 39 1.70 -29.42 -7.85
N ILE A 40 1.52 -29.83 -6.59
CA ILE A 40 0.92 -31.11 -6.20
C ILE A 40 -0.62 -31.05 -6.32
N SER A 41 -1.26 -29.93 -5.96
CA SER A 41 -2.71 -29.72 -6.11
C SER A 41 -3.14 -29.54 -7.57
N ALA A 42 -2.35 -28.86 -8.40
CA ALA A 42 -2.60 -28.73 -9.84
C ALA A 42 -2.50 -30.06 -10.60
N LEU A 43 -1.79 -31.05 -10.05
CA LEU A 43 -1.81 -32.43 -10.54
C LEU A 43 -3.04 -33.22 -10.07
N SER A 44 -3.75 -32.74 -9.03
CA SER A 44 -4.91 -33.40 -8.41
C SER A 44 -6.27 -32.77 -8.79
N GLU A 45 -6.31 -31.51 -9.22
CA GLU A 45 -7.54 -30.77 -9.53
C GLU A 45 -7.79 -30.62 -11.03
N ALA A 46 -7.83 -31.76 -11.75
CA ALA A 46 -8.43 -31.82 -13.08
C ALA A 46 -9.98 -31.80 -13.03
N ASP A 47 -10.59 -31.52 -11.88
CA ASP A 47 -12.04 -31.53 -11.73
C ASP A 47 -12.50 -30.42 -10.76
N GLY A 48 -12.83 -29.27 -11.36
CA GLY A 48 -13.77 -28.25 -10.88
C GLY A 48 -13.54 -27.59 -9.51
N ILE A 49 -12.96 -26.39 -9.52
CA ILE A 49 -13.37 -25.22 -8.70
C ILE A 49 -12.90 -23.93 -9.41
N GLU A 50 -13.83 -22.98 -9.48
CA GLU A 50 -13.75 -21.55 -9.89
C GLU A 50 -12.46 -21.04 -10.54
N GLU A 51 -12.54 -20.76 -11.85
CA GLU A 51 -11.59 -19.91 -12.57
C GLU A 51 -11.41 -18.59 -11.81
N VAL A 52 -10.25 -18.43 -11.16
CA VAL A 52 -9.70 -17.12 -10.88
C VAL A 52 -9.61 -16.41 -12.23
N GLU A 53 -10.48 -15.43 -12.47
CA GLU A 53 -10.47 -14.59 -13.66
C GLU A 53 -9.17 -13.74 -13.66
N GLY A 54 -8.07 -14.36 -14.10
CA GLY A 54 -6.71 -13.88 -13.89
C GLY A 54 -5.72 -14.56 -14.82
N ALA A 55 -5.58 -13.98 -16.02
CA ALA A 55 -4.67 -14.33 -17.10
C ALA A 55 -4.89 -15.73 -17.71
N ASP A 56 -5.20 -15.76 -19.01
CA ASP A 56 -5.18 -16.99 -19.81
C ASP A 56 -3.81 -17.66 -19.61
N PRO A 57 -3.74 -18.91 -19.09
CA PRO A 57 -2.49 -19.61 -18.84
C PRO A 57 -1.62 -19.77 -20.10
N ASN A 58 -2.21 -19.62 -21.28
CA ASN A 58 -1.54 -19.70 -22.57
C ASN A 58 -1.17 -18.33 -23.16
N MET A 59 -1.29 -17.25 -22.38
CA MET A 59 -0.96 -15.91 -22.85
C MET A 59 0.52 -15.83 -23.24
N PRO A 60 0.85 -15.44 -24.49
CA PRO A 60 2.23 -15.40 -24.93
C PRO A 60 3.01 -14.31 -24.19
N TRP A 61 4.28 -14.58 -23.89
CA TRP A 61 5.15 -13.69 -23.10
C TRP A 61 5.18 -12.23 -23.58
N TRP A 62 5.06 -11.98 -24.89
CA TRP A 62 5.02 -10.63 -25.41
C TRP A 62 3.77 -9.85 -24.96
N GLN A 63 2.62 -10.49 -24.80
CA GLN A 63 1.40 -9.86 -24.29
C GLN A 63 1.55 -9.52 -22.81
N ILE A 64 2.11 -10.45 -22.03
CA ILE A 64 2.40 -10.25 -20.59
C ILE A 64 3.33 -9.05 -20.42
N ILE A 65 4.45 -9.03 -21.15
CA ILE A 65 5.41 -7.92 -21.12
C ILE A 65 4.75 -6.61 -21.54
N THR A 66 3.92 -6.64 -22.59
CA THR A 66 3.21 -5.45 -23.07
C THR A 66 2.28 -4.90 -21.99
N PHE A 67 1.43 -5.73 -21.36
CA PHE A 67 0.55 -5.28 -20.29
C PHE A 67 1.30 -4.83 -19.04
N LEU A 68 2.40 -5.51 -18.71
CA LEU A 68 3.26 -5.11 -17.60
C LEU A 68 3.86 -3.73 -17.82
N VAL A 69 4.42 -3.47 -19.01
CA VAL A 69 5.01 -2.17 -19.35
C VAL A 69 3.95 -1.08 -19.41
N LEU A 70 2.79 -1.36 -20.04
CA LEU A 70 1.68 -0.41 -20.10
C LEU A 70 1.15 -0.07 -18.71
N GLY A 71 1.03 -1.04 -17.80
CA GLY A 71 0.63 -0.79 -16.42
C GLY A 71 1.69 0.00 -15.65
N LEU A 72 2.95 -0.43 -15.72
CA LEU A 72 4.07 0.17 -14.99
C LEU A 72 4.33 1.63 -15.39
N VAL A 73 4.15 1.98 -16.66
CA VAL A 73 4.32 3.35 -17.16
C VAL A 73 3.01 4.13 -17.10
N GLY A 74 1.90 3.51 -17.50
CA GLY A 74 0.62 4.19 -17.65
C GLY A 74 -0.02 4.59 -16.32
N LEU A 75 0.13 3.79 -15.26
CA LEU A 75 -0.43 4.13 -13.94
C LEU A 75 0.26 5.37 -13.34
N PRO A 76 1.60 5.44 -13.21
CA PRO A 76 2.27 6.65 -12.71
C PRO A 76 2.04 7.86 -13.62
N LEU A 77 2.18 7.70 -14.94
CA LEU A 77 1.98 8.80 -15.88
C LEU A 77 0.55 9.37 -15.81
N GLY A 78 -0.45 8.50 -15.70
CA GLY A 78 -1.84 8.92 -15.53
C GLY A 78 -2.07 9.66 -14.21
N ALA A 79 -1.43 9.20 -13.13
CA ALA A 79 -1.48 9.88 -11.83
C ALA A 79 -0.83 11.27 -11.90
N ASP A 80 0.36 11.39 -12.48
CA ASP A 80 1.08 12.66 -12.63
C ASP A 80 0.25 13.67 -13.42
N ILE A 81 -0.28 13.26 -14.58
CA ILE A 81 -1.16 14.11 -15.40
C ILE A 81 -2.38 14.56 -14.59
N LEU A 82 -3.02 13.66 -13.83
CA LEU A 82 -4.19 14.01 -13.03
C LEU A 82 -3.84 15.05 -11.95
N VAL A 83 -2.75 14.84 -11.23
CA VAL A 83 -2.30 15.70 -10.11
C VAL A 83 -1.88 17.08 -10.61
N ASP A 84 -1.13 17.14 -11.71
CA ASP A 84 -0.68 18.40 -12.30
C ASP A 84 -1.86 19.26 -12.75
N ASN A 85 -2.79 18.66 -13.51
CA ASN A 85 -3.95 19.39 -14.02
C ASN A 85 -4.93 19.78 -12.90
N ALA A 86 -5.12 18.92 -11.89
CA ALA A 86 -5.94 19.25 -10.73
C ALA A 86 -5.27 20.36 -9.87
N SER A 87 -3.94 20.38 -9.78
CA SER A 87 -3.19 21.44 -9.08
C SER A 87 -3.38 22.79 -9.77
N ILE A 88 -3.25 22.82 -11.10
CA ILE A 88 -3.48 24.03 -11.92
C ILE A 88 -4.90 24.55 -11.70
N LEU A 89 -5.89 23.66 -11.67
CA LEU A 89 -7.28 24.04 -11.45
C LEU A 89 -7.49 24.60 -10.04
N ALA A 90 -6.96 23.94 -9.01
CA ALA A 90 -7.06 24.39 -7.63
C ALA A 90 -6.44 25.77 -7.41
N GLN A 91 -5.26 26.03 -8.00
CA GLN A 91 -4.61 27.34 -7.96
C GLN A 91 -5.48 28.43 -8.60
N ARG A 92 -6.14 28.14 -9.74
CA ARG A 92 -7.07 29.08 -10.38
C ARG A 92 -8.29 29.40 -9.52
N TYR A 93 -8.70 28.49 -8.65
CA TYR A 93 -9.76 28.72 -7.66
C TYR A 93 -9.27 29.37 -6.35
N GLY A 94 -7.99 29.78 -6.28
CA GLY A 94 -7.43 30.47 -5.13
C GLY A 94 -7.02 29.56 -3.97
N VAL A 95 -6.90 28.25 -4.19
CA VAL A 95 -6.35 27.32 -3.20
C VAL A 95 -4.84 27.54 -3.08
N SER A 96 -4.32 27.63 -1.86
CA SER A 96 -2.89 27.84 -1.63
C SER A 96 -2.06 26.62 -2.02
N GLU A 97 -0.83 26.86 -2.48
CA GLU A 97 0.13 25.79 -2.82
C GLU A 97 0.38 24.85 -1.64
N ALA A 98 0.38 25.38 -0.41
CA ALA A 98 0.53 24.58 0.80
C ALA A 98 -0.61 23.56 0.98
N VAL A 99 -1.86 23.98 0.77
CA VAL A 99 -3.03 23.09 0.86
C VAL A 99 -2.99 22.06 -0.27
N ILE A 100 -2.62 22.46 -1.48
CA ILE A 100 -2.48 21.55 -2.63
C ILE A 100 -1.40 20.49 -2.35
N GLY A 101 -0.24 20.89 -1.83
CA GLY A 101 0.85 19.99 -1.47
C GLY A 101 0.45 18.99 -0.38
N LEU A 102 -0.22 19.47 0.68
CA LEU A 102 -0.64 18.64 1.80
C LEU A 102 -1.78 17.66 1.45
N THR A 103 -2.60 17.98 0.44
CA THR A 103 -3.80 17.20 0.11
C THR A 103 -3.70 16.53 -1.26
N LEU A 104 -3.74 17.31 -2.34
CA LEU A 104 -3.84 16.80 -3.70
C LEU A 104 -2.58 16.05 -4.13
N VAL A 105 -1.40 16.58 -3.84
CA VAL A 105 -0.12 15.93 -4.18
C VAL A 105 0.07 14.67 -3.34
N ALA A 106 -0.22 14.76 -2.04
CA ALA A 106 -0.13 13.62 -1.12
C ALA A 106 -1.08 12.46 -1.51
N VAL A 107 -2.33 12.76 -1.91
CA VAL A 107 -3.25 11.74 -2.45
C VAL A 107 -2.79 11.26 -3.83
N GLY A 108 -2.25 12.18 -4.62
CA GLY A 108 -1.75 11.96 -5.97
C GLY A 108 -0.74 10.84 -6.10
N THR A 109 0.25 10.81 -5.22
CA THR A 109 1.29 9.78 -5.21
C THR A 109 0.76 8.39 -4.86
N SER A 110 -0.37 8.31 -4.16
CA SER A 110 -1.05 7.05 -3.82
C SER A 110 -2.13 6.65 -4.84
N LEU A 111 -2.37 7.44 -5.90
CA LEU A 111 -3.36 7.11 -6.93
C LEU A 111 -3.06 5.80 -7.68
N PRO A 112 -1.81 5.50 -8.09
CA PRO A 112 -1.50 4.21 -8.72
C PRO A 112 -1.86 3.02 -7.81
N GLU A 113 -1.54 3.12 -6.52
CA GLU A 113 -1.83 2.10 -5.52
C GLU A 113 -3.33 1.96 -5.28
N LEU A 114 -4.06 3.08 -5.23
CA LEU A 114 -5.51 3.09 -5.11
C LEU A 114 -6.16 2.45 -6.34
N ALA A 115 -5.69 2.78 -7.54
CA ALA A 115 -6.22 2.21 -8.78
C ALA A 115 -6.02 0.69 -8.84
N THR A 116 -4.84 0.18 -8.49
CA THR A 116 -4.58 -1.26 -8.43
C THR A 116 -5.42 -1.96 -7.36
N THR A 117 -5.56 -1.37 -6.17
CA THR A 117 -6.38 -1.90 -5.07
C THR A 117 -7.85 -1.95 -5.42
N VAL A 118 -8.40 -0.87 -6.00
CA VAL A 118 -9.81 -0.80 -6.42
C VAL A 118 -10.08 -1.80 -7.53
N MET A 119 -9.17 -1.95 -8.50
CA MET A 119 -9.32 -2.95 -9.56
C MET A 119 -9.33 -4.37 -9.01
N ALA A 120 -8.46 -4.71 -8.06
CA ALA A 120 -8.46 -6.00 -7.39
C ALA A 120 -9.78 -6.24 -6.62
N ALA A 121 -10.26 -5.23 -5.89
CA ALA A 121 -11.54 -5.31 -5.18
C ALA A 121 -12.74 -5.50 -6.13
N LEU A 122 -12.78 -4.78 -7.26
CA LEU A 122 -13.82 -4.93 -8.28
C LEU A 122 -13.84 -6.33 -8.92
N ARG A 123 -12.66 -6.96 -9.03
CA ARG A 123 -12.51 -8.35 -9.49
C ARG A 123 -12.77 -9.39 -8.39
N LYS A 124 -13.28 -8.96 -7.22
CA LYS A 124 -13.49 -9.82 -6.04
C LYS A 124 -12.22 -10.50 -5.53
N GLN A 125 -11.05 -9.94 -5.83
CA GLN A 125 -9.74 -10.40 -5.35
C GLN A 125 -9.37 -9.66 -4.07
N ALA A 126 -10.15 -9.88 -3.01
CA ALA A 126 -9.98 -9.17 -1.73
C ALA A 126 -8.60 -9.40 -1.12
N ASP A 127 -8.05 -10.61 -1.23
CA ASP A 127 -6.70 -10.95 -0.75
C ASP A 127 -5.60 -10.14 -1.45
N VAL A 128 -5.75 -9.91 -2.77
CA VAL A 128 -4.82 -9.10 -3.56
C VAL A 128 -4.91 -7.63 -3.17
N ALA A 129 -6.13 -7.11 -3.01
CA ALA A 129 -6.36 -5.74 -2.56
C ALA A 129 -5.75 -5.48 -1.17
N LEU A 130 -6.01 -6.39 -0.21
CA LEU A 130 -5.48 -6.31 1.15
C LEU A 130 -3.95 -6.45 1.16
N GLY A 131 -3.41 -7.40 0.37
CA GLY A 131 -1.97 -7.60 0.21
C GLY A 131 -1.26 -6.36 -0.34
N ASN A 132 -1.87 -5.64 -1.28
CA ASN A 132 -1.34 -4.39 -1.79
C ASN A 132 -1.30 -3.28 -0.71
N VAL A 133 -2.39 -3.11 0.05
CA VAL A 133 -2.47 -2.09 1.11
C VAL A 133 -1.50 -2.38 2.26
N ILE A 134 -1.38 -3.63 2.69
CA ILE A 134 -0.45 -4.00 3.77
C ILE A 134 0.99 -3.93 3.28
N GLY A 135 1.27 -4.50 2.10
CA GLY A 135 2.62 -4.58 1.54
C GLY A 135 3.24 -3.21 1.23
N SER A 136 2.49 -2.31 0.59
CA SER A 136 2.94 -0.94 0.30
C SER A 136 3.25 -0.15 1.57
N ASN A 137 2.38 -0.21 2.58
CA ASN A 137 2.61 0.43 3.87
C ASN A 137 3.83 -0.13 4.60
N MET A 138 4.02 -1.45 4.59
CA MET A 138 5.23 -2.06 5.16
C MET A 138 6.49 -1.65 4.41
N PHE A 139 6.46 -1.60 3.08
CA PHE A 139 7.60 -1.15 2.28
C PHE A 139 7.92 0.34 2.51
N ASN A 140 6.90 1.18 2.63
CA ASN A 140 7.09 2.61 2.92
C ASN A 140 7.73 2.81 4.31
N LEU A 141 7.27 2.07 5.31
CA LEU A 141 7.80 2.17 6.67
C LEU A 141 9.18 1.53 6.85
N LEU A 142 9.43 0.38 6.24
CA LEU A 142 10.67 -0.36 6.44
C LEU A 142 11.73 -0.01 5.39
N GLY A 143 11.32 0.11 4.13
CA GLY A 143 12.19 0.38 2.99
C GLY A 143 12.51 1.86 2.85
N ILE A 144 11.51 2.71 2.65
CA ILE A 144 11.74 4.15 2.39
C ILE A 144 12.40 4.81 3.60
N ILE A 145 11.82 4.68 4.80
CA ILE A 145 12.43 5.24 6.03
C ILE A 145 13.79 4.57 6.30
N GLY A 146 13.90 3.26 6.08
CA GLY A 146 15.15 2.52 6.27
C GLY A 146 16.30 3.06 5.43
N VAL A 147 16.07 3.24 4.13
CA VAL A 147 17.05 3.83 3.20
C VAL A 147 17.31 5.29 3.54
N ALA A 148 16.26 6.08 3.78
CA ALA A 148 16.42 7.51 4.07
C ALA A 148 17.25 7.75 5.34
N ALA A 149 17.07 6.93 6.39
CA ALA A 149 17.84 7.00 7.63
C ALA A 149 19.31 6.59 7.47
N LEU A 150 19.66 5.82 6.43
CA LEU A 150 21.07 5.56 6.07
C LEU A 150 21.73 6.76 5.39
N VAL A 151 20.95 7.58 4.67
CA VAL A 151 21.44 8.76 3.96
C VAL A 151 21.61 9.94 4.92
N GLY A 152 20.71 10.11 5.88
CA GLY A 152 20.78 11.18 6.86
C GLY A 152 19.83 10.97 8.04
N GLU A 153 20.08 11.70 9.14
CA GLU A 153 19.22 11.64 10.32
C GLU A 153 17.85 12.26 10.03
N ILE A 154 16.78 11.52 10.33
CA ILE A 154 15.41 11.98 10.15
C ILE A 154 14.84 12.33 11.53
N PRO A 155 14.64 13.62 11.86
CA PRO A 155 14.02 14.00 13.12
C PRO A 155 12.57 13.56 13.18
N VAL A 156 12.15 13.08 14.35
CA VAL A 156 10.77 12.67 14.62
C VAL A 156 10.07 13.80 15.37
N ASP A 157 9.03 14.34 14.78
CA ASP A 157 8.24 15.40 15.40
C ASP A 157 7.52 14.88 16.67
N ALA A 158 7.46 15.73 17.70
CA ALA A 158 6.71 15.43 18.91
C ALA A 158 5.21 15.28 18.64
N GLN A 159 4.65 16.02 17.68
CA GLN A 159 3.25 15.86 17.25
C GLN A 159 3.01 14.45 16.71
N PHE A 160 3.93 13.96 15.87
CA PHE A 160 3.86 12.60 15.31
C PHE A 160 3.86 11.52 16.39
N LEU A 161 4.73 11.65 17.40
CA LEU A 161 4.82 10.67 18.50
C LEU A 161 3.58 10.63 19.40
N ASN A 162 2.94 11.77 19.60
CA ASN A 162 1.81 11.88 20.53
C ASN A 162 0.46 11.58 19.86
N PHE A 163 0.33 11.76 18.55
CA PHE A 163 -0.93 11.59 17.85
C PHE A 163 -0.84 10.61 16.68
N ASP A 164 -0.09 10.94 15.63
CA ASP A 164 -0.09 10.18 14.37
C ASP A 164 0.32 8.72 14.56
N LEU A 165 1.36 8.47 15.36
CA LEU A 165 1.85 7.13 15.65
C LEU A 165 0.79 6.24 16.32
N TRP A 166 -0.06 6.82 17.18
CA TRP A 166 -1.13 6.09 17.85
C TRP A 166 -2.33 5.84 16.94
N VAL A 167 -2.66 6.79 16.05
CA VAL A 167 -3.69 6.60 15.03
C VAL A 167 -3.26 5.52 14.04
N MET A 168 -1.99 5.54 13.58
CA MET A 168 -1.41 4.52 12.73
C MET A 168 -1.44 3.13 13.39
N LEU A 169 -1.07 3.05 14.67
CA LEU A 169 -1.12 1.79 15.42
C LEU A 169 -2.58 1.31 15.57
N GLY A 170 -3.51 2.19 15.93
CA GLY A 170 -4.92 1.84 16.11
C GLY A 170 -5.58 1.35 14.83
N THR A 171 -5.33 2.03 13.70
CA THR A 171 -5.82 1.61 12.38
C THR A 171 -5.21 0.29 11.93
N SER A 172 -3.92 0.07 12.16
CA SER A 172 -3.25 -1.21 11.87
C SER A 172 -3.84 -2.36 12.70
N LEU A 173 -4.10 -2.13 13.99
CA LEU A 173 -4.74 -3.13 14.87
C LEU A 173 -6.18 -3.42 14.43
N LEU A 174 -6.90 -2.42 13.94
CA LEU A 174 -8.27 -2.59 13.45
C LEU A 174 -8.36 -3.48 12.21
N ILE A 175 -7.28 -3.57 11.40
CA ILE A 175 -7.22 -4.46 10.24
C ILE A 175 -7.03 -5.93 10.65
N ILE A 176 -6.38 -6.22 11.79
CA ILE A 176 -6.08 -7.59 12.27
C ILE A 176 -7.27 -8.55 12.20
N PRO A 177 -8.48 -8.23 12.71
CA PRO A 177 -9.57 -9.20 12.68
C PRO A 177 -10.02 -9.57 11.26
N PHE A 178 -9.90 -8.66 10.30
CA PHE A 178 -10.23 -8.95 8.90
C PHE A 178 -9.22 -9.89 8.26
N VAL A 179 -7.94 -9.77 8.64
CA VAL A 179 -6.87 -10.64 8.10
C VAL A 179 -6.86 -12.01 8.77
N PHE A 180 -6.82 -12.06 10.10
CA PHE A 180 -6.61 -13.30 10.85
C PHE A 180 -7.89 -14.12 11.02
N PHE A 181 -9.04 -13.47 11.22
CA PHE A 181 -10.33 -14.17 11.36
C PHE A 181 -11.10 -14.25 10.04
N LYS A 182 -10.51 -13.78 8.92
CA LYS A 182 -11.11 -13.78 7.58
C LYS A 182 -12.51 -13.17 7.55
N PHE A 183 -12.70 -12.09 8.30
CA PHE A 183 -13.97 -11.36 8.26
C PHE A 183 -14.07 -10.57 6.96
N ASP A 184 -15.24 -10.63 6.33
CA ASP A 184 -15.50 -9.86 5.12
C ASP A 184 -15.53 -8.37 5.42
N ILE A 185 -14.70 -7.60 4.70
CA ILE A 185 -14.79 -6.14 4.68
C ILE A 185 -16.01 -5.76 3.86
N THR A 186 -17.16 -5.66 4.52
CA THR A 186 -18.41 -5.23 3.88
C THR A 186 -18.40 -3.73 3.58
N ARG A 187 -19.36 -3.29 2.76
CA ARG A 187 -19.56 -1.86 2.44
C ARG A 187 -19.69 -0.98 3.68
N ILE A 188 -20.27 -1.51 4.77
CA ILE A 188 -20.44 -0.78 6.04
C ILE A 188 -19.07 -0.48 6.66
N TRP A 189 -18.18 -1.47 6.70
CA TRP A 189 -16.81 -1.29 7.19
C TRP A 189 -16.01 -0.34 6.31
N GLY A 190 -16.16 -0.43 4.98
CA GLY A 190 -15.54 0.52 4.04
C GLY A 190 -15.96 1.97 4.30
N VAL A 191 -17.26 2.22 4.50
CA VAL A 191 -17.77 3.56 4.84
C VAL A 191 -17.25 4.02 6.21
N ALA A 192 -17.26 3.14 7.22
CA ALA A 192 -16.76 3.48 8.55
C ALA A 192 -15.27 3.85 8.53
N LEU A 193 -14.44 3.05 7.84
CA LEU A 193 -13.00 3.32 7.66
C LEU A 193 -12.75 4.64 6.92
N THR A 194 -13.54 4.91 5.88
CA THR A 194 -13.46 6.17 5.13
C THR A 194 -13.82 7.36 6.01
N LEU A 195 -14.84 7.22 6.85
CA LEU A 195 -15.25 8.28 7.78
C LEU A 195 -14.17 8.54 8.83
N VAL A 196 -13.53 7.50 9.37
CA VAL A 196 -12.38 7.64 10.28
C VAL A 196 -11.24 8.39 9.60
N TYR A 197 -10.93 8.08 8.34
CA TYR A 197 -9.91 8.79 7.56
C TYR A 197 -10.27 10.27 7.37
N VAL A 198 -11.51 10.58 6.99
CA VAL A 198 -11.97 11.98 6.81
C VAL A 198 -11.89 12.75 8.12
N VAL A 199 -12.26 12.14 9.25
CA VAL A 199 -12.14 12.76 10.59
C VAL A 199 -10.67 13.02 10.92
N TYR A 200 -9.77 12.06 10.69
CA TYR A 200 -8.34 12.23 10.92
C TYR A 200 -7.75 13.39 10.10
N VAL A 201 -8.04 13.45 8.79
CA VAL A 201 -7.59 14.54 7.92
C VAL A 201 -8.14 15.88 8.40
N SER A 202 -9.42 15.94 8.79
CA SER A 202 -10.04 17.17 9.30
C SER A 202 -9.38 17.65 10.59
N LEU A 203 -9.03 16.74 11.50
CA LEU A 203 -8.36 17.07 12.76
C LEU A 203 -6.93 17.59 12.55
N ILE A 204 -6.23 17.14 11.52
CA ILE A 204 -4.88 17.63 11.19
C ILE A 204 -4.93 19.01 10.52
N LEU A 205 -5.97 19.25 9.71
CA LEU A 205 -6.14 20.52 8.99
C LEU A 205 -6.68 21.66 9.86
N THR A 206 -7.14 21.37 11.09
CA THR A 206 -7.72 22.34 12.02
C THR A 206 -6.74 22.69 13.12
#